data_AF-A0A3R6PM79-F1
#
_entry.id   AF-A0A3R6PM79-F1
#
_cell.length_a   1.000
_cell.length_b   1.000
_cell.length_c   1.000
_cell.angle_alpha   90.00
_cell.angle_beta   90.00
_cell.angle_gamma   90.00
#
_symmetry.space_group_name_H-M   'P 1'
#
loop_
_entity.id
_entity.type
_entity.pdbx_description
1 polymer ?
#
loop_
_entity_poly.entity_id
_entity_poly.type
_entity_poly.pdbx_seq_one_letter_code
_entity_poly.pdbx_strand_id
1 'polypeptide(L)'
;MLFISTTSRAQGAEVTYIHEDDIMNQFTVMETGAGSLKPREYYQLMHKSYQKTAAATNKLSFRLENQVLTNKEVPLAEKVDSDLVKREKVEATNIATRTPGAGDVAWMMEKGKIESKMNTFESNINKIVSYGGSSDDFKNWKDIYNSLDCAIKLIRKSYLDLGSRKKEYLAIYQDIVKRNLSLTGQLRYWKSLKTVKQAQQKATKIDRQSSNTVIANNAMRRWQNAMAVDGFSK
;
A
#
# COMPACT_ATOMS: atom_id res chain seq x y z
N MET A 1 -14.08 68.28 -63.77
CA MET A 1 -13.51 67.08 -63.12
C MET A 1 -13.31 66.01 -64.17
N LEU A 2 -12.06 65.65 -64.46
CA LEU A 2 -11.71 64.56 -65.36
C LEU A 2 -11.10 63.46 -64.49
N PHE A 3 -11.88 62.42 -64.19
CA PHE A 3 -11.38 61.25 -63.47
C PHE A 3 -10.62 60.35 -64.45
N ILE A 4 -9.29 60.33 -64.32
CA ILE A 4 -8.45 59.35 -65.01
C ILE A 4 -8.48 58.09 -64.16
N SER A 5 -9.30 57.11 -64.54
CA SER A 5 -9.26 55.76 -64.00
C SER A 5 -8.09 55.00 -64.63
N THR A 6 -6.98 54.91 -63.91
CA THR A 6 -5.89 54.00 -64.25
C THR A 6 -6.35 52.56 -63.99
N THR A 7 -6.77 51.86 -65.03
CA THR A 7 -6.97 50.41 -64.98
C THR A 7 -5.61 49.72 -64.92
N SER A 8 -5.22 49.31 -63.72
CA SER A 8 -4.13 48.38 -63.50
C SER A 8 -4.48 47.04 -64.15
N ARG A 9 -3.89 46.76 -65.31
CA ARG A 9 -3.86 45.40 -65.85
C ARG A 9 -2.96 44.57 -64.93
N ALA A 10 -3.58 43.83 -64.02
CA ALA A 10 -2.91 42.69 -63.40
C ALA A 10 -2.55 41.71 -64.53
N GLN A 11 -1.26 41.61 -64.86
CA GLN A 11 -0.76 40.48 -65.61
C GLN A 11 -0.92 39.26 -64.70
N GLY A 12 -2.06 38.57 -64.82
CA GLY A 12 -2.18 37.23 -64.28
C GLY A 12 -1.09 36.39 -64.91
N ALA A 13 -0.12 35.95 -64.12
CA ALA A 13 0.75 34.87 -64.54
C ALA A 13 -0.15 33.63 -64.65
N GLU A 14 -0.56 33.30 -65.87
CA GLU A 14 -1.08 31.99 -66.19
C GLU A 14 0.04 30.99 -65.86
N VAL A 15 -0.19 30.11 -64.87
CA VAL A 15 0.68 28.96 -64.66
C VAL A 15 0.45 28.03 -65.85
N THR A 16 1.24 28.20 -66.90
CA THR A 16 1.26 27.28 -68.02
C THR A 16 1.88 25.97 -67.54
N TYR A 17 1.07 24.93 -67.39
CA TYR A 17 1.50 23.55 -67.11
C TYR A 17 2.15 22.90 -68.36
N ILE A 18 3.11 23.60 -68.97
CA ILE A 18 3.95 23.04 -70.03
C ILE A 18 5.08 22.32 -69.30
N HIS A 19 4.93 21.01 -69.15
CA HIS A 19 5.99 20.18 -68.63
C HIS A 19 6.73 19.51 -69.78
N GLU A 20 8.04 19.39 -69.66
CA GLU A 20 8.82 18.55 -70.54
C GLU A 20 8.53 17.07 -70.21
N ASP A 21 8.11 16.30 -71.22
CA ASP A 21 7.62 14.93 -71.05
C ASP A 21 8.67 13.98 -70.46
N ASP A 22 9.94 14.17 -70.79
CA ASP A 22 11.09 13.45 -70.28
C ASP A 22 11.38 13.75 -68.80
N ILE A 23 11.30 15.01 -68.39
CA ILE A 23 11.40 15.40 -66.98
C ILE A 23 10.23 14.81 -66.19
N MET A 24 9.00 14.92 -66.70
CA MET A 24 7.83 14.33 -66.03
C MET A 24 7.92 12.81 -65.93
N ASN A 25 8.43 12.13 -66.96
CA ASN A 25 8.66 10.69 -66.90
C ASN A 25 9.71 10.31 -65.86
N GLN A 26 10.77 11.11 -65.69
CA GLN A 26 11.75 10.88 -64.63
C GLN A 26 11.11 10.97 -63.24
N PHE A 27 10.32 12.01 -62.98
CA PHE A 27 9.57 12.12 -61.71
C PHE A 27 8.58 10.98 -61.54
N THR A 28 7.86 10.60 -62.59
CA THR A 28 6.89 9.49 -62.55
C THR A 28 7.55 8.17 -62.16
N VAL A 29 8.68 7.82 -62.80
CA VAL A 29 9.44 6.61 -62.47
C VAL A 29 9.97 6.67 -61.03
N MET A 30 10.46 7.82 -60.58
CA MET A 30 10.96 7.97 -59.21
C MET A 30 9.85 7.88 -58.16
N GLU A 31 8.68 8.45 -58.44
CA GLU A 31 7.57 8.52 -57.49
C GLU A 31 6.80 7.21 -57.40
N THR A 32 6.48 6.59 -58.53
CA THR A 32 5.58 5.42 -58.58
C THR A 32 6.22 4.17 -59.18
N GLY A 33 7.40 4.29 -59.78
CA GLY A 33 8.04 3.20 -60.52
C GLY A 33 7.42 2.94 -61.89
N ALA A 34 6.38 3.67 -62.28
CA ALA A 34 5.69 3.51 -63.54
C ALA A 34 6.36 4.33 -64.66
N GLY A 35 6.27 3.83 -65.90
CA GLY A 35 6.81 4.50 -67.09
C GLY A 35 8.25 4.06 -67.42
N SER A 36 8.95 4.89 -68.19
CA SER A 36 10.32 4.62 -68.62
C SER A 36 11.13 5.91 -68.67
N LEU A 37 12.39 5.84 -68.28
CA LEU A 37 13.30 6.98 -68.33
C LEU A 37 13.62 7.34 -69.79
N LYS A 38 13.43 8.61 -70.14
CA LYS A 38 13.65 9.15 -71.49
C LYS A 38 14.63 10.33 -71.45
N PRO A 39 15.44 10.54 -72.51
CA PRO A 39 15.66 9.66 -73.66
C PRO A 39 16.35 8.34 -73.27
N ARG A 40 16.00 7.25 -73.95
CA ARG A 40 16.44 5.90 -73.52
C ARG A 40 17.95 5.68 -73.69
N GLU A 41 18.56 6.20 -74.76
CA GLU A 41 19.99 6.03 -75.00
C GLU A 41 20.83 6.68 -73.90
N TYR A 42 20.42 7.86 -73.43
CA TYR A 42 21.10 8.59 -72.35
C TYR A 42 21.20 7.73 -71.08
N TYR A 43 20.07 7.16 -70.63
CA TYR A 43 20.06 6.31 -69.43
C TYR A 43 20.78 4.99 -69.63
N GLN A 44 20.74 4.41 -70.83
CA GLN A 44 21.42 3.14 -71.11
C GLN A 44 22.95 3.28 -71.18
N LEU A 45 23.45 4.41 -71.68
CA LEU A 45 24.89 4.67 -71.83
C LEU A 45 25.51 5.26 -70.56
N MET A 46 24.87 6.27 -69.96
CA MET A 46 25.46 7.07 -68.88
C MET A 46 24.90 6.72 -67.49
N HIS A 47 23.67 6.20 -67.39
CA HIS A 47 22.97 5.98 -66.11
C HIS A 47 22.36 4.58 -65.97
N LYS A 48 23.04 3.57 -66.53
CA LYS A 48 22.53 2.20 -66.63
C LYS A 48 22.16 1.60 -65.27
N SER A 49 22.94 1.90 -64.23
CA SER A 49 22.68 1.43 -62.88
C SER A 49 21.40 2.05 -62.31
N TYR A 50 21.22 3.37 -62.48
CA TYR A 50 19.99 4.06 -62.06
C TYR A 50 18.77 3.55 -62.83
N GLN A 51 18.88 3.36 -64.15
CA GLN A 51 17.78 2.82 -64.97
C GLN A 51 17.31 1.45 -64.48
N LYS A 52 18.22 0.60 -63.98
CA LYS A 52 17.89 -0.72 -63.45
C LYS A 52 17.17 -0.67 -62.11
N THR A 53 17.49 0.29 -61.24
CA THR A 53 16.97 0.33 -59.87
C THR A 53 15.83 1.32 -59.67
N ALA A 54 15.72 2.36 -60.51
CA ALA A 54 14.80 3.49 -60.30
C ALA A 54 13.34 3.06 -60.08
N ALA A 55 12.86 2.07 -60.84
CA ALA A 55 11.50 1.55 -60.67
C ALA A 55 11.32 0.74 -59.38
N ALA A 56 12.34 0.00 -58.95
CA ALA A 56 12.30 -0.84 -57.75
C ALA A 56 12.47 -0.03 -56.45
N THR A 57 13.25 1.06 -56.50
CA THR A 57 13.50 1.95 -55.36
C THR A 57 12.65 3.23 -55.44
N ASN A 58 11.43 3.12 -55.98
CA ASN A 58 10.52 4.26 -56.06
C ASN A 58 9.99 4.65 -54.67
N LYS A 59 9.58 5.91 -54.51
CA LYS A 59 9.13 6.43 -53.21
C LYS A 59 7.79 5.84 -52.75
N LEU A 60 6.87 5.53 -53.67
CA LEU A 60 5.56 5.00 -53.34
C LEU A 60 5.66 3.62 -52.67
N SER A 61 6.55 2.74 -53.13
CA SER A 61 6.75 1.42 -52.53
C SER A 61 7.20 1.52 -51.06
N PHE A 62 8.19 2.36 -50.76
CA PHE A 62 8.62 2.59 -49.38
C PHE A 62 7.54 3.28 -48.52
N ARG A 63 6.78 4.23 -49.10
CA ARG A 63 5.65 4.86 -48.41
C ARG A 63 4.56 3.85 -48.07
N LEU A 64 4.24 2.94 -48.98
CA LEU A 64 3.23 1.91 -48.77
C LEU A 64 3.69 0.90 -47.71
N GLU A 65 4.95 0.46 -47.76
CA GLU A 65 5.51 -0.42 -46.73
C GLU A 65 5.46 0.23 -45.35
N ASN A 66 5.93 1.48 -45.24
CA ASN A 66 5.87 2.23 -43.99
C ASN A 66 4.43 2.45 -43.53
N GLN A 67 3.50 2.77 -44.44
CA GLN A 67 2.09 2.93 -44.12
C GLN A 67 1.49 1.62 -43.58
N VAL A 68 1.83 0.46 -44.15
CA VAL A 68 1.40 -0.85 -43.64
C VAL A 68 1.95 -1.10 -42.25
N LEU A 69 3.20 -0.73 -41.98
CA LEU A 69 3.81 -0.87 -40.65
C LEU A 69 3.15 0.06 -39.63
N THR A 70 3.03 1.35 -39.93
CA THR A 70 2.38 2.34 -39.06
C THR A 70 0.91 1.99 -38.80
N ASN A 71 0.18 1.51 -39.81
CA ASN A 71 -1.21 1.08 -39.63
C ASN A 71 -1.36 -0.10 -38.65
N LYS A 72 -0.34 -0.95 -38.50
CA LYS A 72 -0.34 -2.02 -37.47
C LYS A 72 -0.11 -1.46 -36.07
N GLU A 73 0.57 -0.33 -35.94
CA GLU A 73 0.87 0.31 -34.66
C GLU A 73 -0.31 1.13 -34.12
N VAL A 74 -1.17 1.68 -34.99
CA VAL A 74 -2.37 2.45 -34.60
C VAL A 74 -3.22 1.74 -33.55
N PRO A 75 -3.71 0.49 -33.76
CA PRO A 75 -4.56 -0.17 -32.76
C PRO A 75 -3.80 -0.52 -31.46
N LEU A 76 -2.48 -0.73 -31.53
CA LEU A 76 -1.64 -0.95 -30.35
C LEU A 76 -1.53 0.33 -29.52
N ALA A 77 -1.31 1.47 -30.18
CA ALA A 77 -1.27 2.78 -29.54
C ALA A 77 -2.62 3.14 -28.91
N GLU A 78 -3.73 2.93 -29.63
CA GLU A 78 -5.10 3.13 -29.12
C GLU A 78 -5.39 2.25 -27.89
N LYS A 79 -4.92 1.00 -27.90
CA LYS A 79 -5.06 0.11 -26.74
C LYS A 79 -4.27 0.62 -25.53
N VAL A 80 -3.03 1.04 -25.73
CA VAL A 80 -2.19 1.61 -24.66
C VAL A 80 -2.86 2.85 -24.08
N ASP A 81 -3.34 3.76 -24.92
CA ASP A 81 -4.05 4.96 -24.49
C ASP A 81 -5.31 4.60 -23.67
N SER A 82 -6.14 3.69 -24.17
CA SER A 82 -7.32 3.20 -23.45
C SER A 82 -6.99 2.60 -22.08
N ASP A 83 -5.92 1.81 -21.99
CA ASP A 83 -5.50 1.20 -20.74
C ASP A 83 -4.95 2.24 -19.76
N LEU A 84 -4.22 3.25 -20.24
CA LEU A 84 -3.73 4.36 -19.43
C LEU A 84 -4.86 5.22 -18.88
N VAL A 85 -5.83 5.61 -19.72
CA VAL A 85 -7.02 6.38 -19.29
C VAL A 85 -7.83 5.62 -18.23
N LYS A 86 -8.00 4.30 -18.39
CA LYS A 86 -8.66 3.47 -17.36
C LYS A 86 -7.89 3.45 -16.05
N ARG A 87 -6.55 3.30 -16.11
CA ARG A 87 -5.69 3.31 -14.91
C ARG A 87 -5.70 4.66 -14.22
N GLU A 88 -5.65 5.75 -14.98
CA GLU A 88 -5.75 7.11 -14.45
C GLU A 88 -7.04 7.31 -13.68
N LYS A 89 -8.19 6.88 -14.22
CA LYS A 89 -9.49 6.99 -13.53
C LYS A 89 -9.52 6.23 -12.20
N VAL A 90 -8.95 5.02 -12.18
CA VAL A 90 -8.84 4.21 -10.95
C VAL A 90 -7.91 4.90 -9.95
N GLU A 91 -6.78 5.42 -10.41
CA GLU A 91 -5.81 6.08 -9.53
C GLU A 91 -6.33 7.40 -8.97
N ALA A 92 -6.99 8.22 -9.78
CA ALA A 92 -7.67 9.43 -9.32
C ALA A 92 -8.68 9.11 -8.20
N THR A 93 -9.41 8.00 -8.32
CA THR A 93 -10.34 7.54 -7.29
C THR A 93 -9.60 7.07 -6.03
N ASN A 94 -8.49 6.34 -6.17
CA ASN A 94 -7.66 5.91 -5.04
C ASN A 94 -7.00 7.10 -4.31
N ILE A 95 -6.54 8.11 -5.04
CA ILE A 95 -5.99 9.35 -4.48
C ILE A 95 -7.09 10.12 -3.74
N ALA A 96 -8.26 10.30 -4.35
CA ALA A 96 -9.38 10.99 -3.73
C ALA A 96 -9.80 10.33 -2.40
N THR A 97 -9.87 9.01 -2.38
CA THR A 97 -10.21 8.20 -1.18
C THR A 97 -9.07 8.04 -0.18
N ARG A 98 -7.88 8.58 -0.46
CA ARG A 98 -6.72 8.55 0.43
C ARG A 98 -6.40 9.88 1.08
N THR A 99 -6.93 11.00 0.57
CA THR A 99 -6.63 12.33 1.10
C THR A 99 -6.87 12.37 2.62
N PRO A 100 -5.80 12.51 3.44
CA PRO A 100 -5.91 12.43 4.89
C PRO A 100 -6.92 13.45 5.43
N GLY A 101 -7.90 13.00 6.22
CA GLY A 101 -8.99 13.83 6.71
C GLY A 101 -10.35 13.27 6.29
N ALA A 102 -11.23 14.12 5.78
CA ALA A 102 -12.57 13.71 5.33
C ALA A 102 -12.56 12.75 4.13
N GLY A 103 -11.44 12.67 3.40
CA GLY A 103 -11.27 11.81 2.22
C GLY A 103 -10.81 10.38 2.52
N ASP A 104 -10.26 10.08 3.70
CA ASP A 104 -9.80 8.71 4.04
C ASP A 104 -10.98 7.82 4.44
N VAL A 105 -11.72 7.37 3.42
CA VAL A 105 -12.99 6.64 3.60
C VAL A 105 -12.78 5.36 4.40
N ALA A 106 -11.69 4.62 4.15
CA ALA A 106 -11.37 3.39 4.89
C ALA A 106 -11.13 3.68 6.37
N TRP A 107 -10.38 4.74 6.70
CA TRP A 107 -10.22 5.14 8.09
C TRP A 107 -11.54 5.57 8.71
N MET A 108 -12.34 6.38 8.01
CA MET A 108 -13.65 6.83 8.51
C MET A 108 -14.60 5.66 8.84
N MET A 109 -14.54 4.57 8.07
CA MET A 109 -15.34 3.36 8.33
C MET A 109 -14.88 2.56 9.55
N GLU A 110 -13.57 2.48 9.81
CA GLU A 110 -13.02 1.57 10.85
C GLU A 110 -12.51 2.29 12.10
N LYS A 111 -12.29 3.62 12.06
CA LYS A 111 -11.67 4.40 13.16
C LYS A 111 -12.36 4.18 14.49
N GLY A 112 -13.70 4.19 14.54
CA GLY A 112 -14.45 4.07 15.79
C GLY A 112 -14.20 2.74 16.49
N LYS A 113 -14.06 1.65 15.73
CA LYS A 113 -13.77 0.32 16.28
C LYS A 113 -12.33 0.24 16.78
N ILE A 114 -11.38 0.73 15.98
CA ILE A 114 -9.95 0.70 16.30
C ILE A 114 -9.64 1.56 17.51
N GLU A 115 -10.08 2.82 17.51
CA GLU A 115 -9.87 3.78 18.61
C GLU A 115 -10.49 3.26 19.91
N SER A 116 -11.71 2.70 19.86
CA SER A 116 -12.35 2.10 21.03
C SER A 116 -11.52 0.96 21.64
N LYS A 117 -10.97 0.07 20.80
CA LYS A 117 -10.13 -1.05 21.29
C LYS A 117 -8.75 -0.58 21.73
N MET A 118 -8.15 0.40 21.06
CA MET A 118 -6.91 1.04 21.50
C MET A 118 -7.08 1.68 22.87
N ASN A 119 -8.14 2.44 23.09
CA ASN A 119 -8.44 3.07 24.38
C ASN A 119 -8.64 2.04 25.49
N THR A 120 -9.37 0.96 25.20
CA THR A 120 -9.55 -0.15 26.16
C THR A 120 -8.22 -0.81 26.50
N PHE A 121 -7.39 -1.05 25.49
CA PHE A 121 -6.07 -1.66 25.66
C PHE A 121 -5.16 -0.76 26.50
N GLU A 122 -5.09 0.53 26.20
CA GLU A 122 -4.34 1.51 27.00
C GLU A 122 -4.82 1.59 28.45
N SER A 123 -6.14 1.61 28.67
CA SER A 123 -6.71 1.57 30.03
C SER A 123 -6.26 0.33 30.80
N ASN A 124 -6.16 -0.82 30.13
CA ASN A 124 -5.66 -2.05 30.75
C ASN A 124 -4.15 -2.01 31.00
N ILE A 125 -3.36 -1.43 30.08
CA ILE A 125 -1.92 -1.21 30.27
C ILE A 125 -1.67 -0.33 31.51
N ASN A 126 -2.46 0.73 31.68
CA ASN A 126 -2.35 1.62 32.85
C ASN A 126 -2.70 0.94 34.19
N LYS A 127 -3.33 -0.24 34.17
CA LYS A 127 -3.63 -1.02 35.39
C LYS A 127 -2.52 -2.00 35.78
N ILE A 128 -1.49 -2.21 34.95
CA ILE A 128 -0.44 -3.23 35.18
C ILE A 128 0.20 -3.06 36.56
N VAL A 129 0.74 -1.87 36.83
CA VAL A 129 1.44 -1.59 38.09
C VAL A 129 0.49 -1.67 39.29
N SER A 130 -0.73 -1.15 39.16
CA SER A 130 -1.70 -1.18 40.26
C SER A 130 -2.20 -2.60 40.57
N TYR A 131 -2.17 -3.51 39.58
CA TYR A 131 -2.55 -4.91 39.75
C TYR A 131 -1.38 -5.78 40.24
N GLY A 132 -0.17 -5.23 40.37
CA GLY A 132 1.00 -5.92 40.91
C GLY A 132 2.01 -6.40 39.86
N GLY A 133 1.87 -5.98 38.61
CA GLY A 133 2.90 -6.13 37.58
C GLY A 133 4.07 -5.17 37.79
N SER A 134 5.21 -5.45 37.15
CA SER A 134 6.43 -4.64 37.25
C SER A 134 6.38 -3.39 36.37
N SER A 135 7.32 -2.46 36.59
CA SER A 135 7.50 -1.32 35.67
C SER A 135 7.94 -1.75 34.27
N ASP A 136 8.65 -2.87 34.16
CA ASP A 136 9.13 -3.35 32.86
C ASP A 136 8.00 -4.06 32.09
N ASP A 137 7.09 -4.75 32.78
CA ASP A 137 5.85 -5.25 32.18
C ASP A 137 5.04 -4.10 31.56
N PHE A 138 4.92 -2.98 32.27
CA PHE A 138 4.25 -1.80 31.76
C PHE A 138 4.91 -1.26 30.48
N LYS A 139 6.24 -1.11 30.47
CA LYS A 139 6.99 -0.64 29.29
C LYS A 139 6.82 -1.58 28.10
N ASN A 140 6.99 -2.88 28.30
CA ASN A 140 6.84 -3.89 27.25
C ASN A 140 5.45 -3.82 26.59
N TRP A 141 4.39 -3.72 27.41
CA TRP A 141 3.03 -3.59 26.89
C TRP A 141 2.76 -2.23 26.23
N LYS A 142 3.38 -1.15 26.72
CA LYS A 142 3.28 0.18 26.09
C LYS A 142 4.02 0.23 24.75
N ASP A 143 5.13 -0.47 24.59
CA ASP A 143 5.85 -0.57 23.32
C ASP A 143 5.03 -1.33 22.26
N ILE A 144 4.31 -2.38 22.67
CA ILE A 144 3.35 -3.07 21.81
C ILE A 144 2.23 -2.11 21.36
N TYR A 145 1.68 -1.31 22.28
CA TYR A 145 0.68 -0.29 21.93
C TYR A 145 1.23 0.74 20.93
N ASN A 146 2.44 1.26 21.18
CA ASN A 146 3.09 2.24 20.31
C ASN A 146 3.35 1.66 18.91
N SER A 147 3.68 0.37 18.82
CA SER A 147 3.86 -0.33 17.54
C SER A 147 2.56 -0.39 16.74
N LEU A 148 1.42 -0.66 17.39
CA LEU A 148 0.10 -0.67 16.75
C LEU A 148 -0.32 0.73 16.29
N ASP A 149 -0.09 1.75 17.12
CA ASP A 149 -0.34 3.16 16.76
C ASP A 149 0.53 3.60 15.56
N CYS A 150 1.80 3.19 15.54
CA CYS A 150 2.69 3.40 14.39
C CYS A 150 2.15 2.73 13.12
N ALA A 151 1.70 1.48 13.21
CA ALA A 151 1.12 0.76 12.08
C ALA A 151 -0.12 1.48 11.51
N ILE A 152 -1.02 1.99 12.36
CA ILE A 152 -2.17 2.80 11.94
C ILE A 152 -1.70 4.04 11.17
N LYS A 153 -0.73 4.79 11.72
CA LYS A 153 -0.17 5.99 11.08
C LYS A 153 0.48 5.68 9.73
N LEU A 154 1.17 4.54 9.62
CA LEU A 154 1.84 4.12 8.39
C LEU A 154 0.82 3.74 7.31
N ILE A 155 -0.25 3.02 7.66
CA ILE A 155 -1.32 2.68 6.72
C ILE A 155 -2.08 3.93 6.23
N ARG A 156 -2.27 4.92 7.09
CA ARG A 156 -2.87 6.21 6.69
C ARG A 156 -2.00 6.98 5.70
N LYS A 157 -0.69 6.77 5.70
CA LYS A 157 0.27 7.41 4.79
C LYS A 157 0.62 6.55 3.57
N SER A 158 0.30 5.26 3.57
CA SER A 158 0.77 4.31 2.56
C SER A 158 -0.04 4.40 1.26
N TYR A 159 0.61 4.05 0.15
CA TYR A 159 -0.01 4.02 -1.17
C TYR A 159 -0.82 2.72 -1.36
N LEU A 160 -1.96 2.63 -0.67
CA LEU A 160 -2.89 1.50 -0.78
C LEU A 160 -4.24 1.97 -1.32
N ASP A 161 -4.90 1.10 -2.07
CA ASP A 161 -6.31 1.27 -2.47
C ASP A 161 -7.24 1.10 -1.25
N LEU A 162 -8.51 1.49 -1.42
CA LEU A 162 -9.51 1.46 -0.36
C LEU A 162 -9.70 0.06 0.25
N GLY A 163 -9.72 -0.98 -0.60
CA GLY A 163 -9.94 -2.36 -0.19
C GLY A 163 -8.78 -2.90 0.62
N SER A 164 -7.55 -2.72 0.12
CA SER A 164 -6.34 -3.12 0.85
C SER A 164 -6.19 -2.36 2.17
N ARG A 165 -6.45 -1.04 2.19
CA ARG A 165 -6.38 -0.26 3.44
C ARG A 165 -7.36 -0.78 4.50
N LYS A 166 -8.60 -1.06 4.10
CA LYS A 166 -9.60 -1.64 5.00
C LYS A 166 -9.17 -3.00 5.55
N LYS A 167 -8.58 -3.86 4.71
CA LYS A 167 -8.04 -5.16 5.13
C LYS A 167 -6.96 -5.00 6.21
N GLU A 168 -6.02 -4.07 6.02
CA GLU A 168 -4.97 -3.79 7.01
C GLU A 168 -5.54 -3.24 8.33
N TYR A 169 -6.54 -2.35 8.27
CA TYR A 169 -7.23 -1.89 9.48
C TYR A 169 -7.94 -3.00 10.24
N LEU A 170 -8.58 -3.95 9.54
CA LEU A 170 -9.19 -5.11 10.17
C LEU A 170 -8.15 -6.05 10.79
N ALA A 171 -6.98 -6.20 10.17
CA ALA A 171 -5.86 -6.96 10.73
C ALA A 171 -5.35 -6.33 12.04
N ILE A 172 -5.16 -5.00 12.05
CA ILE A 172 -4.80 -4.25 13.27
C ILE A 172 -5.86 -4.42 14.35
N TYR A 173 -7.14 -4.29 14.01
CA TYR A 173 -8.24 -4.48 14.95
C TYR A 173 -8.18 -5.87 15.60
N GLN A 174 -7.98 -6.93 14.81
CA GLN A 174 -7.84 -8.29 15.32
C GLN A 174 -6.64 -8.43 16.25
N ASP A 175 -5.50 -7.83 15.90
CA ASP A 175 -4.28 -7.89 16.72
C ASP A 175 -4.46 -7.16 18.06
N ILE A 176 -5.07 -5.96 18.06
CA ILE A 176 -5.41 -5.23 19.29
C ILE A 176 -6.29 -6.10 20.20
N VAL A 177 -7.33 -6.71 19.66
CA VAL A 177 -8.26 -7.55 20.44
C VAL A 177 -7.54 -8.76 21.03
N LYS A 178 -6.72 -9.46 20.24
CA LYS A 178 -5.96 -10.63 20.68
C LYS A 178 -4.96 -10.28 21.78
N ARG A 179 -4.22 -9.19 21.61
CA ARG A 179 -3.24 -8.71 22.60
C ARG A 179 -3.90 -8.24 23.88
N ASN A 180 -5.00 -7.50 23.79
CA ASN A 180 -5.74 -7.04 24.96
C ASN A 180 -6.36 -8.22 25.75
N LEU A 181 -6.82 -9.27 25.05
CA LEU A 181 -7.26 -10.50 25.71
C LEU A 181 -6.14 -11.15 26.52
N SER A 182 -4.94 -11.25 25.93
CA SER A 182 -3.75 -11.78 26.61
C SER A 182 -3.37 -10.93 27.83
N LEU A 183 -3.34 -9.60 27.68
CA LEU A 183 -3.07 -8.68 28.79
C LEU A 183 -4.10 -8.83 29.91
N THR A 184 -5.39 -8.98 29.59
CA THR A 184 -6.44 -9.16 30.59
C THR A 184 -6.23 -10.43 31.42
N GLY A 185 -5.76 -11.51 30.78
CA GLY A 185 -5.34 -12.74 31.47
C GLY A 185 -4.18 -12.49 32.45
N GLN A 186 -3.14 -11.78 32.00
CA GLN A 186 -1.99 -11.43 32.85
C GLN A 186 -2.39 -10.51 34.01
N LEU A 187 -3.23 -9.51 33.77
CA LEU A 187 -3.76 -8.62 34.80
C LEU A 187 -4.50 -9.41 35.89
N ARG A 188 -5.32 -10.39 35.52
CA ARG A 188 -6.01 -11.26 36.48
C ARG A 188 -5.01 -12.04 37.33
N TYR A 189 -3.95 -12.58 36.71
CA TYR A 189 -2.89 -13.31 37.39
C TYR A 189 -2.10 -12.42 38.36
N TRP A 190 -1.66 -11.23 37.94
CA TRP A 190 -0.96 -10.31 38.84
C TRP A 190 -1.85 -9.89 40.01
N LYS A 191 -3.12 -9.61 39.75
CA LYS A 191 -4.08 -9.24 40.80
C LYS A 191 -4.29 -10.37 41.81
N SER A 192 -4.39 -11.62 41.37
CA SER A 192 -4.52 -12.76 42.30
C SER A 192 -3.26 -12.94 43.14
N LEU A 193 -2.07 -12.89 42.52
CA LEU A 193 -0.79 -12.94 43.25
C LEU A 193 -0.65 -11.83 44.28
N LYS A 194 -0.99 -10.59 43.91
CA LYS A 194 -0.98 -9.45 44.82
C LYS A 194 -1.92 -9.67 46.00
N THR A 195 -3.12 -10.20 45.74
CA THR A 195 -4.12 -10.49 46.77
C THR A 195 -3.64 -11.58 47.72
N VAL A 196 -3.05 -12.66 47.21
CA VAL A 196 -2.46 -13.74 48.03
C VAL A 196 -1.30 -13.22 48.87
N LYS A 197 -0.37 -12.43 48.30
CA LYS A 197 0.73 -11.82 49.05
C LYS A 197 0.21 -10.90 50.16
N GLN A 198 -0.81 -10.08 49.88
CA GLN A 198 -1.43 -9.23 50.88
C GLN A 198 -2.14 -10.04 51.97
N ALA A 199 -2.82 -11.13 51.61
CA ALA A 199 -3.45 -12.04 52.57
C ALA A 199 -2.41 -12.75 53.45
N GLN A 200 -1.27 -13.18 52.88
CA GLN A 200 -0.15 -13.77 53.63
C GLN A 200 0.53 -12.76 54.56
N GLN A 201 0.68 -11.50 54.14
CA GLN A 201 1.21 -10.44 55.00
C GLN A 201 0.25 -10.06 56.13
N LYS A 202 -1.06 -10.09 55.85
CA LYS A 202 -2.11 -9.83 56.85
C LYS A 202 -2.42 -11.04 57.73
N ALA A 203 -2.02 -12.24 57.33
CA ALA A 203 -2.07 -13.41 58.18
C ALA A 203 -1.10 -13.15 59.34
N THR A 204 -1.64 -12.62 60.44
CA THR A 204 -0.99 -12.63 61.74
C THR A 204 -0.42 -14.02 61.93
N LYS A 205 0.87 -14.11 62.30
CA LYS A 205 1.41 -15.36 62.85
C LYS A 205 0.37 -15.84 63.84
N ILE A 206 -0.16 -17.05 63.66
CA ILE A 206 -1.03 -17.64 64.67
C ILE A 206 -0.16 -17.69 65.92
N ASP A 207 -0.40 -16.77 66.85
CA ASP A 207 0.24 -16.87 68.15
C ASP A 207 -0.16 -18.23 68.70
N ARG A 208 0.83 -19.02 69.11
CA ARG A 208 0.55 -20.32 69.73
C ARG A 208 -0.38 -20.01 70.90
N GLN A 209 -1.59 -20.58 70.86
CA GLN A 209 -2.62 -20.34 71.89
C GLN A 209 -2.13 -20.69 73.30
N SER A 210 -1.06 -21.47 73.42
CA SER A 210 -0.41 -21.78 74.69
C SER A 210 1.11 -21.64 74.59
N SER A 211 1.70 -21.03 75.61
CA SER A 211 3.16 -20.99 75.81
C SER A 211 3.72 -22.40 76.03
N ASN A 212 4.98 -22.62 75.63
CA ASN A 212 5.68 -23.89 75.88
C ASN A 212 5.64 -24.32 77.35
N THR A 213 5.63 -23.37 78.28
CA THR A 213 5.48 -23.64 79.71
C THR A 213 4.10 -24.19 80.07
N VAL A 214 3.02 -23.68 79.46
CA VAL A 214 1.65 -24.18 79.67
C VAL A 214 1.50 -25.58 79.10
N ILE A 215 2.08 -25.84 77.93
CA ILE A 215 2.09 -27.17 77.30
C ILE A 215 2.87 -28.17 78.16
N ALA A 216 4.07 -27.79 78.62
CA ALA A 216 4.90 -28.62 79.49
C ALA A 216 4.22 -28.94 80.83
N ASN A 217 3.59 -27.94 81.46
CA ASN A 217 2.85 -28.15 82.71
C ASN A 217 1.61 -29.03 82.53
N ASN A 218 0.88 -28.88 81.41
CA ASN A 218 -0.25 -29.77 81.11
C ASN A 218 0.21 -31.20 80.84
N ALA A 219 1.31 -31.39 80.12
CA ALA A 219 1.91 -32.71 79.91
C ALA A 219 2.36 -33.35 81.22
N MET A 220 3.02 -32.59 82.10
CA MET A 220 3.44 -33.04 83.43
C MET A 220 2.23 -33.46 84.29
N ARG A 221 1.16 -32.65 84.32
CA ARG A 221 -0.07 -32.99 85.05
C ARG A 221 -0.76 -34.23 84.50
N ARG A 222 -0.79 -34.40 83.18
CA ARG A 222 -1.31 -35.62 82.56
C ARG A 222 -0.48 -36.85 82.92
N TRP A 223 0.85 -36.72 82.97
CA TRP A 223 1.74 -37.80 83.42
C TRP A 223 1.53 -38.14 84.90
N GLN A 224 1.43 -37.13 85.78
CA GLN A 224 1.12 -37.33 87.20
C GLN A 224 -0.24 -37.99 87.41
N ASN A 225 -1.26 -37.56 86.67
CA ASN A 225 -2.59 -38.18 86.74
C ASN A 225 -2.59 -39.62 86.20
N ALA A 226 -1.84 -39.90 85.13
CA ALA A 226 -1.69 -41.27 84.63
C ALA A 226 -0.97 -42.17 85.65
N MET A 227 0.07 -41.66 86.31
CA MET A 227 0.77 -42.35 87.40
C MET A 227 -0.08 -42.53 88.66
N ALA A 228 -1.08 -41.67 88.88
CA ALA A 228 -2.02 -41.81 90.00
C ALA A 228 -3.17 -42.79 89.70
N VAL A 229 -3.45 -43.08 88.43
CA VAL A 229 -4.53 -43.98 87.99
C VAL A 229 -4.04 -45.43 87.83
N ASP A 230 -2.74 -45.65 87.55
CA ASP A 230 -2.08 -46.94 87.72
C ASP A 230 -1.46 -47.02 89.14
N GLY A 231 -2.21 -47.60 90.08
CA GLY A 231 -1.87 -47.65 91.49
C GLY A 231 -0.51 -48.28 91.82
N PHE A 232 0.53 -47.44 91.90
CA PHE A 232 1.77 -47.74 92.62
C PHE A 232 1.85 -46.89 93.88
N SER A 233 0.89 -47.06 94.80
CA SER A 233 1.14 -46.79 96.21
C SER A 233 1.72 -48.07 96.84
N LYS A 234 2.96 -47.99 97.34
CA LYS A 234 3.38 -48.81 98.47
C LYS A 234 2.66 -48.35 99.72
#